data_AF-O44813-F1
#
_entry.id   AF-O44813-F1
#
_cell.length_a   1.000
_cell.length_b   1.000
_cell.length_c   1.000
_cell.angle_alpha   90.00
_cell.angle_beta   90.00
_cell.angle_gamma   90.00
#
_symmetry.space_group_name_H-M   'P 1'
#
loop_
_entity.id
_entity.type
_entity.pdbx_description
1 polymer ?
#
loop_
_entity_poly.entity_id
_entity_poly.type
_entity_poly.pdbx_seq_one_letter_code
_entity_poly.pdbx_strand_id
1 'polypeptide(L)'
;MAKKEFQLIHIFKNVSKLEDGGVLLSPIEEHFNIPWQIRISRQEGHMGAHILCLKTKDNNAPWEVNSEAQLKLVTSSGKSTTFDGIKLWSDDHGSGKAAPGAPYS
;
A
#
# COMPACT_ATOMS: atom_id res chain seq x y z
N MET A 1 -3.57 -22.58 -14.55
CA MET A 1 -3.97 -21.15 -14.58
C MET A 1 -2.73 -20.31 -14.31
N ALA A 2 -2.46 -19.28 -15.11
CA ALA A 2 -1.34 -18.37 -14.85
C ALA A 2 -1.65 -17.50 -13.62
N LYS A 3 -0.66 -17.36 -12.73
CA LYS A 3 -0.76 -16.49 -11.56
C LYS A 3 -0.75 -15.03 -12.04
N LYS A 4 -1.69 -14.21 -11.53
CA LYS A 4 -1.72 -12.76 -11.73
C LYS A 4 -0.89 -12.13 -10.63
N GLU A 5 0.28 -11.62 -10.98
CA GLU A 5 1.19 -10.93 -10.06
C GLU A 5 1.77 -9.67 -10.72
N PHE A 6 2.12 -8.70 -9.90
CA PHE A 6 2.73 -7.44 -10.32
C PHE A 6 3.58 -6.89 -9.19
N GLN A 7 4.43 -5.91 -9.49
CA GLN A 7 5.25 -5.21 -8.51
C GLN A 7 5.04 -3.71 -8.68
N LEU A 8 4.95 -3.00 -7.55
CA LEU A 8 4.96 -1.54 -7.49
C LEU A 8 6.30 -1.12 -6.88
N ILE A 9 7.06 -0.27 -7.57
CA ILE A 9 8.38 0.17 -7.10
C ILE A 9 8.44 1.69 -7.19
N HIS A 10 8.67 2.35 -6.05
CA HIS A 10 8.83 3.79 -6.01
C HIS A 10 9.93 4.25 -5.06
N ILE A 11 10.74 5.21 -5.51
CA ILE A 11 11.74 5.89 -4.68
C ILE A 11 11.18 7.24 -4.26
N PHE A 12 10.73 7.32 -3.02
CA PHE A 12 10.26 8.58 -2.44
C PHE A 12 11.43 9.52 -2.17
N LYS A 13 11.34 10.74 -2.73
CA LYS A 13 12.27 11.84 -2.44
C LYS A 13 11.71 12.71 -1.32
N ASN A 14 12.60 13.45 -0.63
CA ASN A 14 12.23 14.39 0.44
C ASN A 14 11.48 13.75 1.63
N VAL A 15 11.60 12.44 1.85
CA VAL A 15 11.00 11.73 3.00
C VAL A 15 11.45 12.33 4.34
N SER A 16 12.69 12.80 4.43
CA SER A 16 13.21 13.48 5.63
C SER A 16 12.57 14.84 5.92
N LYS A 17 11.96 15.47 4.91
CA LYS A 17 11.22 16.73 5.03
C LYS A 17 9.73 16.51 5.29
N LEU A 18 9.29 15.25 5.42
CA LEU A 18 7.90 14.94 5.71
C LEU A 18 7.61 15.31 7.16
N GLU A 19 6.83 16.37 7.35
CA GLU A 19 6.33 16.81 8.65
C GLU A 19 5.26 15.85 9.18
N ASP A 20 4.96 15.96 10.47
CA ASP A 20 3.90 15.15 11.07
C ASP A 20 2.54 15.50 10.47
N GLY A 21 1.72 14.49 10.17
CA GLY A 21 0.51 14.62 9.35
C GLY A 21 0.77 14.65 7.84
N GLY A 22 2.03 14.74 7.41
CA GLY A 22 2.42 14.77 6.01
C GLY A 22 2.23 13.43 5.27
N VAL A 23 2.00 13.52 3.96
CA VAL A 23 1.84 12.37 3.07
C VAL A 23 2.66 12.55 1.80
N LEU A 24 3.28 11.47 1.32
CA LEU A 24 3.85 11.35 -0.02
C LEU A 24 3.15 10.20 -0.76
N LEU A 25 2.89 10.40 -2.05
CA LEU A 25 2.24 9.43 -2.92
C LEU A 25 3.17 9.09 -4.09
N SER A 26 3.22 7.82 -4.47
CA SER A 26 3.80 7.42 -5.75
C SER A 26 2.90 7.85 -6.91
N PRO A 27 3.39 7.83 -8.15
CA PRO A 27 2.51 7.76 -9.32
C PRO A 27 1.52 6.60 -9.20
N ILE A 28 0.38 6.74 -9.87
CA ILE A 28 -0.60 5.66 -10.02
C ILE A 28 -0.09 4.70 -11.10
N GLU A 29 -0.16 3.41 -10.83
CA GLU A 29 0.14 2.35 -11.80
C GLU A 29 -1.09 1.46 -11.99
N GLU A 30 -1.47 1.20 -13.24
CA GLU A 30 -2.61 0.34 -13.55
C GLU A 30 -2.16 -1.11 -13.74
N HIS A 31 -2.73 -2.02 -12.95
CA HIS A 31 -2.50 -3.46 -13.05
C HIS A 31 -3.84 -4.19 -12.96
N PHE A 32 -4.13 -5.04 -13.96
CA PHE A 32 -5.41 -5.75 -14.09
C PHE A 32 -6.64 -4.83 -14.16
N ASN A 33 -6.52 -3.69 -14.85
CA ASN A 33 -7.56 -2.64 -14.93
C ASN A 33 -7.93 -2.06 -13.56
N ILE A 34 -6.99 -2.11 -12.62
CA ILE A 34 -7.12 -1.55 -11.28
C ILE A 34 -5.99 -0.54 -11.08
N PRO A 35 -6.28 0.72 -10.76
CA PRO A 35 -5.26 1.70 -10.41
C PRO A 35 -4.73 1.42 -8.99
N TRP A 36 -3.41 1.38 -8.85
CA TRP A 36 -2.71 1.15 -7.59
C TRP A 36 -1.76 2.31 -7.28
N GLN A 37 -1.51 2.55 -5.99
CA GLN A 37 -0.59 3.60 -5.55
C GLN A 37 0.08 3.21 -4.23
N ILE A 38 1.32 3.65 -4.03
CA ILE A 38 2.01 3.54 -2.73
C ILE A 38 1.89 4.89 -2.01
N ARG A 39 1.54 4.83 -0.73
CA ARG A 39 1.49 5.98 0.17
C ARG A 39 2.50 5.82 1.30
N ILE A 40 3.27 6.87 1.57
CA ILE A 40 4.02 7.04 2.82
C ILE A 40 3.38 8.17 3.60
N SER A 41 3.17 7.98 4.91
CA SER A 41 2.67 9.02 5.80
C SER A 41 3.50 9.10 7.07
N ARG A 42 3.54 10.28 7.68
CA ARG A 42 4.12 10.48 9.00
C ARG A 42 3.03 10.90 9.98
N GLN A 43 2.94 10.22 11.12
CA GLN A 43 1.97 10.51 12.17
C GLN A 43 2.59 10.21 13.54
N GLU A 44 2.52 11.17 14.45
CA GLU A 44 3.03 11.10 15.82
C GLU A 44 4.50 10.65 15.87
N GLY A 45 5.32 11.11 14.91
CA GLY A 45 6.73 10.75 14.80
C GLY A 45 7.00 9.36 14.18
N HIS A 46 5.96 8.58 13.92
CA HIS A 46 6.04 7.28 13.24
C HIS A 46 5.82 7.42 11.73
N MET A 47 6.43 6.52 10.96
CA MET A 47 6.25 6.46 9.51
C MET A 47 5.45 5.21 9.14
N GLY A 48 4.36 5.41 8.41
CA GLY A 48 3.54 4.36 7.83
C GLY A 48 3.74 4.26 6.33
N ALA A 49 3.61 3.04 5.79
CA ALA A 49 3.58 2.80 4.36
C ALA A 49 2.38 1.92 4.02
N HIS A 50 1.66 2.28 2.95
CA HIS A 50 0.44 1.61 2.53
C HIS A 50 0.45 1.38 1.02
N ILE A 51 -0.08 0.24 0.59
CA ILE A 51 -0.53 0.02 -0.78
C ILE A 51 -1.99 0.48 -0.82
N LEU A 52 -2.37 1.21 -1.86
CA LEU A 52 -3.72 1.70 -2.10
C LEU A 52 -4.26 1.04 -3.36
N CYS A 53 -5.43 0.41 -3.25
CA CYS A 53 -6.26 0.04 -4.38
C CYS A 53 -7.22 1.20 -4.64
N LEU A 54 -7.09 1.85 -5.80
CA LEU A 54 -7.90 3.01 -6.18
C LEU A 54 -9.08 2.62 -7.07
N LYS A 55 -9.47 1.34 -7.07
CA LYS A 55 -10.64 0.87 -7.80
C LYS A 55 -11.88 1.57 -7.26
N THR A 56 -12.52 2.35 -8.11
CA THR A 56 -13.81 2.97 -7.78
C THR A 56 -14.94 1.98 -8.02
N LYS A 57 -16.00 2.04 -7.21
CA LYS A 57 -17.25 1.33 -7.50
C LYS A 57 -17.79 1.75 -8.86
N ASP A 58 -17.88 0.80 -9.78
CA ASP A 58 -18.64 0.98 -11.01
C ASP A 58 -20.12 0.67 -10.74
N ASN A 59 -21.01 1.62 -10.99
CA ASN A 59 -22.47 1.46 -10.94
C ASN A 59 -23.03 0.79 -9.65
N ASN A 60 -22.51 1.13 -8.47
CA ASN A 60 -22.90 0.54 -7.18
C ASN A 60 -22.69 -0.99 -7.06
N ALA A 61 -21.99 -1.63 -7.99
CA ALA A 61 -21.67 -3.03 -7.85
C ALA A 61 -20.62 -3.22 -6.73
N PRO A 62 -20.87 -4.09 -5.75
CA PRO A 62 -19.84 -4.46 -4.79
C PRO A 62 -18.69 -5.12 -5.55
N TRP A 63 -17.46 -4.73 -5.22
CA TRP A 63 -16.26 -5.34 -5.76
C TRP A 63 -15.35 -5.74 -4.61
N GLU A 64 -14.61 -6.83 -4.82
CA GLU A 64 -13.58 -7.27 -3.90
C GLU A 64 -12.35 -7.68 -4.70
N VAL A 65 -11.18 -7.30 -4.20
CA VAL A 65 -9.90 -7.85 -4.65
C VAL A 65 -9.30 -8.56 -3.46
N ASN A 66 -8.98 -9.84 -3.62
CA ASN A 66 -8.19 -10.58 -2.67
C ASN A 66 -6.78 -10.73 -3.24
N SER A 67 -5.79 -10.27 -2.49
CA SER A 67 -4.39 -10.34 -2.90
C SER A 67 -3.51 -10.76 -1.75
N GLU A 68 -2.51 -11.59 -2.03
CA GLU A 68 -1.31 -11.67 -1.22
C GLU A 68 -0.40 -10.49 -1.60
N ALA A 69 -0.02 -9.68 -0.63
CA ALA A 69 0.81 -8.50 -0.84
C ALA A 69 2.04 -8.55 0.07
N GLN A 70 3.19 -8.22 -0.50
CA GLN A 70 4.43 -7.96 0.22
C GLN A 70 4.79 -6.48 0.03
N LEU A 71 4.98 -5.77 1.14
CA LEU A 71 5.48 -4.41 1.15
C LEU A 71 6.88 -4.39 1.76
N LYS A 72 7.88 -4.02 0.95
CA LYS A 72 9.26 -3.85 1.40
C LYS A 72 9.63 -2.37 1.41
N LEU A 73 9.93 -1.84 2.59
CA LEU A 73 10.50 -0.51 2.75
C LEU A 73 12.01 -0.62 2.84
N VAL A 74 12.74 0.17 2.04
CA VAL A 74 14.21 0.23 2.08
C VAL A 74 14.64 1.66 2.36
N THR A 75 15.46 1.84 3.40
CA THR A 75 16.01 3.15 3.77
C THR A 75 17.28 3.46 2.98
N SER A 76 17.70 4.72 2.94
CA SER A 76 18.98 5.13 2.32
C SER A 76 20.20 4.47 2.97
N SER A 77 20.09 4.02 4.22
CA SER A 77 21.14 3.27 4.92
C SER A 77 21.26 1.79 4.49
N GLY A 78 20.38 1.31 3.61
CA GLY A 78 20.30 -0.08 3.18
C GLY A 78 19.49 -0.99 4.12
N LYS A 79 19.08 -0.50 5.31
CA LYS A 79 18.15 -1.23 6.17
C LYS A 79 16.78 -1.38 5.51
N SER A 80 16.17 -2.55 5.63
CA SER A 80 14.84 -2.83 5.10
C SER A 80 13.93 -3.51 6.10
N THR A 81 12.64 -3.23 5.98
CA THR A 81 11.56 -3.90 6.71
C THR A 81 10.55 -4.41 5.68
N THR A 82 10.11 -5.65 5.86
CA THR A 82 9.14 -6.30 4.97
C THR A 82 7.89 -6.64 5.75
N PHE A 83 6.74 -6.42 5.13
CA PHE A 83 5.43 -6.78 5.66
C PHE A 83 4.72 -7.65 4.63
N ASP A 84 4.35 -8.85 5.02
CA ASP A 84 3.60 -9.79 4.20
C ASP A 84 2.18 -9.93 4.74
N GLY A 85 1.20 -10.08 3.86
CA GLY A 85 -0.15 -10.36 4.31
C GLY A 85 -1.16 -10.54 3.20
N ILE A 86 -2.24 -11.22 3.55
CA ILE A 86 -3.44 -11.28 2.74
C ILE A 86 -4.22 -9.99 2.95
N LYS A 87 -4.57 -9.32 1.86
CA LYS A 87 -5.32 -8.06 1.85
C LYS A 87 -6.60 -8.23 1.05
N LEU A 88 -7.73 -7.89 1.71
CA LEU A 88 -9.02 -7.73 1.07
C LEU A 88 -9.24 -6.24 0.82
N TRP A 89 -9.47 -5.90 -0.43
CA TRP A 89 -9.78 -4.54 -0.88
C TRP A 89 -11.25 -4.52 -1.30
N SER A 90 -12.07 -3.68 -0.68
CA SER A 90 -13.52 -3.67 -0.92
C SER A 90 -14.21 -2.30 -0.76
N ASP A 91 -13.43 -1.24 -0.54
CA ASP A 91 -13.94 0.12 -0.46
C ASP A 91 -13.00 1.10 -1.19
N ASP A 92 -13.56 2.26 -1.56
CA ASP A 92 -12.89 3.29 -2.36
C ASP A 92 -11.70 3.97 -1.61
N HIS A 93 -11.41 3.55 -0.36
CA HIS A 93 -10.35 4.10 0.50
C HIS A 93 -9.53 3.01 1.20
N GLY A 94 -9.54 1.78 0.67
CA GLY A 94 -9.17 0.59 1.42
C GLY A 94 -7.71 0.54 1.83
N SER A 95 -7.37 1.10 2.99
CA SER A 95 -6.22 0.62 3.75
C SER A 95 -6.60 -0.78 4.25
N GLY A 96 -6.13 -1.83 3.58
CA GLY A 96 -6.51 -3.20 3.93
C GLY A 96 -6.25 -3.48 5.41
N LYS A 97 -7.33 -3.73 6.18
CA LYS A 97 -7.24 -4.13 7.59
C LYS A 97 -6.33 -5.35 7.69
N ALA A 98 -5.29 -5.28 8.52
CA ALA A 98 -4.66 -6.51 8.98
C ALA A 98 -5.73 -7.30 9.74
N ALA A 99 -5.84 -8.61 9.48
CA ALA A 99 -6.66 -9.48 10.28
C ALA A 99 -6.28 -9.33 11.77
N PRO A 100 -7.24 -9.37 12.71
CA PRO A 100 -6.91 -9.39 14.13
C PRO A 100 -6.16 -10.69 14.41
N GLY A 101 -4.84 -10.61 14.62
CA GLY A 101 -4.02 -11.80 14.91
C GLY A 101 -2.55 -11.75 14.49
N ALA A 102 -2.06 -10.73 13.80
CA ALA A 102 -0.62 -10.61 13.54
C ALA A 102 0.10 -10.02 14.77
N PRO A 103 1.04 -10.75 15.41
CA PRO A 103 1.81 -10.21 16.52
C PRO A 103 2.76 -9.11 16.03
N TYR A 104 2.85 -8.02 16.79
CA TYR A 104 3.97 -7.08 16.69
C TYR A 104 5.21 -7.77 17.24
N SER A 105 6.22 -7.99 16.39
CA SER A 105 7.60 -8.30 16.78
C SER A 105 8.55 -7.49 15.94
#